data_AF-A0A0R3MHQ3-F1
#
_entry.id   AF-A0A0R3MHQ3-F1
#
_cell.length_a   1.000
_cell.length_b   1.000
_cell.length_c   1.000
_cell.angle_alpha   90.00
_cell.angle_beta   90.00
_cell.angle_gamma   90.00
#
_symmetry.space_group_name_H-M   'P 1'
#
loop_
_entity.id
_entity.type
_entity.pdbx_description
1 polymer ?
#
loop_
_entity_poly.entity_id
_entity_poly.type
_entity_poly.pdbx_seq_one_letter_code
_entity_poly.pdbx_strand_id
1 'polypeptide(L)'
;MAVGANVPAKNLKELVDWLKAHADQAAYGTPAAGSLPHFFAVLFARHAGLELRHVAYKGNPQAITDLIGGHLPMFFTSTQDLVEAHKAGRVRVLATSGRVRSPVLPDVPTFTESGYGIHGEGWYGIYAPARTSAEVVAQLNQAMGLIASLRSQ
;
A
#
# COMPACT_ATOMS: atom_id res chain seq x y z
N MET A 1 2.20 -3.68 -1.30
CA MET A 1 3.45 -3.79 -0.51
C MET A 1 4.60 -4.14 -1.44
N ALA A 2 5.72 -3.44 -1.32
CA ALA A 2 6.92 -3.71 -2.07
C ALA A 2 8.15 -3.86 -1.17
N VAL A 3 9.19 -4.48 -1.72
CA VAL A 3 10.51 -4.60 -1.11
C VAL A 3 11.54 -3.83 -1.92
N GLY A 4 12.58 -3.37 -1.22
CA GLY A 4 13.73 -2.68 -1.81
C GLY A 4 14.72 -3.62 -2.47
N ALA A 5 15.72 -3.06 -3.16
CA ALA A 5 16.71 -3.84 -3.91
C ALA A 5 17.54 -4.81 -3.04
N ASN A 6 17.77 -4.46 -1.77
CA ASN A 6 18.57 -5.25 -0.83
C ASN A 6 17.82 -6.49 -0.29
N VAL A 7 16.53 -6.64 -0.60
CA VAL A 7 15.72 -7.77 -0.16
C VAL A 7 15.58 -8.76 -1.33
N PRO A 8 16.15 -9.97 -1.24
CA PRO A 8 16.16 -10.93 -2.36
C PRO A 8 14.78 -11.57 -2.61
N ALA A 9 13.84 -11.44 -1.67
CA ALA A 9 12.55 -12.10 -1.71
C ALA A 9 11.70 -11.73 -2.94
N LYS A 10 11.23 -12.77 -3.64
CA LYS A 10 10.38 -12.65 -4.85
C LYS A 10 8.91 -12.88 -4.58
N ASN A 11 8.57 -13.34 -3.39
CA ASN A 11 7.20 -13.57 -2.92
C ASN A 11 7.12 -13.37 -1.40
N LEU A 12 5.90 -13.35 -0.85
CA LEU A 12 5.70 -13.13 0.58
C LEU A 12 6.30 -14.24 1.45
N LYS A 13 6.33 -15.49 0.99
CA LYS A 13 6.93 -16.59 1.76
C LYS A 13 8.44 -16.35 1.94
N GLU A 14 9.15 -16.07 0.85
CA GLU A 14 10.58 -15.74 0.88
C GLU A 14 10.85 -14.49 1.72
N LEU A 15 9.94 -13.51 1.70
CA LEU A 15 10.07 -12.31 2.53
C LEU A 15 9.98 -12.66 4.02
N VAL A 16 9.01 -13.48 4.43
CA VAL A 16 8.88 -13.92 5.83
C VAL A 16 10.12 -14.70 6.26
N ASP A 17 10.61 -15.63 5.43
CA ASP A 17 11.81 -16.41 5.72
C ASP A 17 13.05 -15.49 5.86
N TRP A 18 13.19 -14.51 4.95
CA TRP A 18 14.28 -13.53 4.99
C TRP A 18 14.21 -12.64 6.24
N LEU A 19 13.02 -12.15 6.62
CA LEU A 19 12.83 -11.29 7.79
C LEU A 19 13.13 -12.03 9.10
N LYS A 20 12.79 -13.33 9.19
CA LYS A 20 13.14 -14.15 10.36
C LYS A 20 14.65 -14.33 10.49
N ALA A 21 15.36 -14.44 9.37
CA ALA A 21 16.82 -14.55 9.35
C ALA A 21 17.54 -13.20 9.58
N HIS A 22 16.86 -12.07 9.37
CA HIS A 22 17.43 -10.72 9.45
C HIS A 22 16.55 -9.83 10.35
N ALA A 23 16.34 -10.25 11.59
CA ALA A 23 15.44 -9.56 12.52
C ALA A 23 15.87 -8.11 12.83
N ASP A 24 17.16 -7.80 12.73
CA ASP A 24 17.72 -6.45 12.84
C ASP A 24 17.28 -5.52 11.69
N GLN A 25 16.97 -6.11 10.53
CA GLN A 25 16.49 -5.43 9.32
C GLN A 25 14.96 -5.51 9.17
N ALA A 26 14.25 -6.05 10.16
CA ALA A 26 12.79 -6.20 10.12
C ALA A 26 12.08 -4.86 10.34
N ALA A 27 12.21 -3.92 9.40
CA ALA A 27 11.59 -2.62 9.42
C ALA A 27 10.66 -2.42 8.22
N TYR A 28 9.58 -1.67 8.39
CA TYR A 28 8.66 -1.32 7.30
C TYR A 28 8.30 0.16 7.33
N GLY A 29 8.13 0.74 6.15
CA GLY A 29 7.70 2.11 5.99
C GLY A 29 6.22 2.23 5.67
N THR A 30 5.62 3.36 6.05
CA THR A 30 4.30 3.78 5.58
C THR A 30 4.31 5.30 5.34
N PRO A 31 3.41 5.83 4.49
CA PRO A 31 3.34 7.27 4.23
C PRO A 31 2.94 8.10 5.45
N ALA A 32 2.28 7.50 6.43
CA ALA A 32 1.91 8.15 7.69
C ALA A 32 1.59 7.11 8.76
N ALA A 33 1.86 7.44 10.02
CA ALA A 33 1.37 6.66 11.17
C ALA A 33 -0.16 6.69 11.22
N GLY A 34 -0.77 5.53 11.44
CA GLY A 34 -2.23 5.36 11.51
C GLY A 34 -2.95 5.38 10.15
N SER A 35 -2.23 5.46 9.03
CA SER A 35 -2.81 5.34 7.69
C SER A 35 -3.26 3.91 7.38
N LEU A 36 -4.12 3.72 6.38
CA LEU A 36 -4.55 2.38 5.96
C LEU A 36 -3.37 1.43 5.62
N PRO A 37 -2.30 1.87 4.91
CA PRO A 37 -1.11 1.03 4.71
C PRO A 37 -0.41 0.59 6.00
N HIS A 38 -0.46 1.41 7.06
CA HIS A 38 0.06 1.03 8.37
C HIS A 38 -0.70 -0.15 8.96
N PHE A 39 -2.03 -0.14 8.89
CA PHE A 39 -2.83 -1.27 9.37
C PHE A 39 -2.61 -2.55 8.56
N PHE A 40 -2.42 -2.46 7.24
CA PHE A 40 -2.06 -3.64 6.44
C PHE A 40 -0.71 -4.23 6.83
N ALA A 41 0.28 -3.40 7.15
CA ALA A 41 1.57 -3.87 7.64
C ALA A 41 1.45 -4.58 8.99
N VAL A 42 0.69 -4.01 9.93
CA VAL A 42 0.41 -4.62 11.24
C VAL A 42 -0.31 -5.96 11.08
N LEU A 43 -1.32 -6.03 10.20
CA LEU A 43 -2.04 -7.28 9.94
C LEU A 43 -1.11 -8.33 9.30
N PHE A 44 -0.26 -7.94 8.35
CA PHE A 44 0.72 -8.83 7.76
C PHE A 44 1.70 -9.37 8.80
N ALA A 45 2.28 -8.51 9.62
CA ALA A 45 3.18 -8.89 10.70
C ALA A 45 2.53 -9.91 11.64
N ARG A 46 1.30 -9.65 12.08
CA ARG A 46 0.53 -10.56 12.94
C ARG A 46 0.28 -11.93 12.30
N HIS A 47 -0.16 -11.96 11.04
CA HIS A 47 -0.42 -13.24 10.35
C HIS A 47 0.89 -14.02 10.08
N ALA A 48 1.98 -13.31 9.79
CA ALA A 48 3.28 -13.91 9.52
C ALA A 48 4.06 -14.32 10.78
N GLY A 49 3.59 -13.94 11.98
CA GLY A 49 4.29 -14.13 13.24
C GLY A 49 5.63 -13.38 13.27
N LEU A 50 5.62 -12.13 12.80
CA LEU A 50 6.79 -11.26 12.72
C LEU A 50 6.65 -10.06 13.66
N GLU A 51 7.76 -9.71 14.30
CA GLU A 51 7.91 -8.42 15.00
C GLU A 51 8.58 -7.44 14.03
N LEU A 52 7.82 -6.45 13.54
CA LEU A 52 8.32 -5.47 12.56
C LEU A 52 8.35 -4.06 13.16
N ARG A 53 9.47 -3.36 12.97
CA ARG A 53 9.65 -1.96 13.38
C ARG A 53 9.03 -1.01 12.35
N HIS A 54 8.10 -0.18 12.81
CA HIS A 54 7.49 0.85 11.95
C HIS A 54 8.41 2.06 11.78
N VAL A 55 8.59 2.50 10.53
CA VAL A 55 9.21 3.76 10.15
C VAL A 55 8.14 4.64 9.51
N ALA A 56 7.66 5.63 10.25
CA ALA A 56 6.67 6.57 9.75
C ALA A 56 7.34 7.64 8.87
N TYR A 57 6.98 7.70 7.59
CA TYR A 57 7.41 8.76 6.70
C TYR A 57 6.41 9.92 6.69
N LYS A 58 6.81 11.04 6.08
CA LYS A 58 5.94 12.21 5.84
C LYS A 58 5.43 12.20 4.39
N GLY A 59 4.84 11.09 3.99
CA GLY A 59 4.39 10.81 2.62
C GLY A 59 5.30 9.85 1.84
N ASN A 60 4.88 9.56 0.61
CA ASN A 60 5.50 8.56 -0.25
C ASN A 60 6.88 8.93 -0.83
N PRO A 61 7.17 10.18 -1.26
CA PRO A 61 8.38 10.45 -2.04
C PRO A 61 9.68 10.01 -1.36
N GLN A 62 9.85 10.36 -0.07
CA GLN A 62 11.04 9.97 0.68
C GLN A 62 11.12 8.46 0.90
N ALA A 63 10.00 7.82 1.26
CA ALA A 63 9.96 6.39 1.51
C ALA A 63 10.28 5.55 0.26
N ILE A 64 9.83 6.00 -0.91
CA ILE A 64 10.12 5.34 -2.19
C ILE A 64 11.60 5.49 -2.54
N THR A 65 12.19 6.67 -2.33
CA THR A 65 13.65 6.86 -2.49
C THR A 65 14.43 5.92 -1.58
N ASP A 66 14.07 5.82 -0.31
CA ASP A 66 14.75 4.94 0.65
C ASP A 66 14.55 3.45 0.33
N LEU A 67 13.38 3.08 -0.20
CA LEU A 67 13.10 1.73 -0.70
C LEU A 67 13.98 1.38 -1.90
N ILE A 68 14.09 2.29 -2.87
CA ILE A 68 14.93 2.11 -4.06
C ILE A 68 16.41 2.05 -3.68
N GLY A 69 16.85 2.92 -2.79
CA GLY A 69 18.23 2.95 -2.27
C GLY A 69 18.58 1.79 -1.33
N GLY A 70 17.59 0.97 -0.95
CA GLY A 70 17.77 -0.18 -0.07
C GLY A 70 18.00 0.18 1.41
N HIS A 71 17.71 1.43 1.79
CA HIS A 71 17.69 1.88 3.19
C HIS A 71 16.42 1.42 3.92
N LEU A 72 15.34 1.20 3.18
CA LEU A 72 14.09 0.66 3.68
C LEU A 72 13.84 -0.73 3.06
N PRO A 73 13.71 -1.81 3.86
CA PRO A 73 13.58 -3.15 3.30
C PRO A 73 12.20 -3.40 2.71
N MET A 74 11.14 -2.86 3.32
CA MET A 74 9.78 -2.98 2.81
C MET A 74 8.95 -1.71 3.00
N PHE A 75 8.00 -1.50 2.09
CA PHE A 75 7.11 -0.35 2.10
C PHE A 75 5.66 -0.75 1.82
N PHE A 76 4.76 -0.24 2.66
CA PHE A 76 3.31 -0.36 2.47
C PHE A 76 2.77 0.99 2.02
N THR A 77 2.26 1.03 0.79
CA THR A 77 1.56 2.18 0.20
C THR A 77 0.57 1.70 -0.86
N SER A 78 -0.14 2.65 -1.48
CA SER A 78 -1.02 2.42 -2.63
C SER A 78 -0.25 1.81 -3.80
N THR A 79 -0.86 0.83 -4.48
CA THR A 79 -0.26 0.15 -5.62
C THR A 79 0.21 1.13 -6.70
N GLN A 80 -0.58 2.18 -6.97
CA GLN A 80 -0.31 3.19 -7.99
C GLN A 80 1.04 3.90 -7.78
N ASP A 81 1.47 4.10 -6.54
CA ASP A 81 2.73 4.77 -6.22
C ASP A 81 3.97 3.96 -6.64
N LEU A 82 3.80 2.65 -6.84
CA LEU A 82 4.89 1.70 -7.03
C LEU A 82 4.96 1.12 -8.45
N VAL A 83 3.93 1.34 -9.29
CA VAL A 83 3.81 0.69 -10.62
C VAL A 83 5.05 0.95 -11.48
N GLU A 84 5.45 2.20 -11.64
CA GLU A 84 6.56 2.57 -12.53
C GLU A 84 7.92 2.13 -11.96
N ALA A 85 8.11 2.24 -10.64
CA ALA A 85 9.32 1.74 -10.00
C ALA A 85 9.44 0.21 -10.10
N HIS A 86 8.31 -0.50 -10.04
CA HIS A 86 8.24 -1.95 -10.17
C HIS A 86 8.52 -2.41 -11.59
N LYS A 87 7.86 -1.82 -12.59
CA LYS A 87 8.09 -2.12 -14.01
C LYS A 87 9.53 -1.84 -14.43
N ALA A 88 10.14 -0.80 -13.87
CA ALA A 88 11.56 -0.49 -14.09
C ALA A 88 12.52 -1.41 -13.31
N GLY A 89 12.04 -2.37 -12.53
CA GLY A 89 12.87 -3.29 -11.74
C GLY A 89 13.60 -2.66 -10.55
N ARG A 90 13.27 -1.40 -10.20
CA ARG A 90 13.91 -0.67 -9.09
C ARG A 90 13.39 -1.11 -7.72
N VAL A 91 12.16 -1.61 -7.67
CA VAL A 91 11.53 -2.21 -6.47
C VAL A 91 10.74 -3.44 -6.89
N ARG A 92 10.38 -4.30 -5.94
CA ARG A 92 9.54 -5.47 -6.22
C ARG A 92 8.25 -5.44 -5.41
N VAL A 93 7.11 -5.25 -6.08
CA VAL A 93 5.79 -5.40 -5.44
C VAL A 93 5.52 -6.89 -5.27
N LEU A 94 5.32 -7.34 -4.04
CA LEU A 94 5.08 -8.76 -3.75
C LEU A 94 3.62 -9.10 -3.53
N ALA A 95 2.82 -8.10 -3.10
CA ALA A 95 1.40 -8.30 -2.88
C ALA A 95 0.61 -6.99 -2.94
N THR A 96 -0.64 -7.10 -3.40
CA THR A 96 -1.66 -6.02 -3.34
C THR A 96 -2.76 -6.36 -2.33
N SER A 97 -3.46 -5.35 -1.81
CA SER A 97 -4.54 -5.52 -0.82
C SER A 97 -5.94 -5.63 -1.45
N GLY A 98 -6.05 -5.58 -2.77
CA GLY A 98 -7.34 -5.73 -3.45
C GLY A 98 -7.94 -7.12 -3.22
N ARG A 99 -9.25 -7.25 -3.40
CA ARG A 99 -9.91 -8.58 -3.39
C ARG A 99 -9.55 -9.42 -4.62
N VAL A 100 -9.18 -8.74 -5.70
CA VAL A 100 -8.67 -9.29 -6.95
C VAL A 100 -7.38 -8.57 -7.32
N ARG A 101 -6.61 -9.16 -8.25
CA ARG A 101 -5.37 -8.54 -8.72
C ARG A 101 -5.64 -7.20 -9.40
N SER A 102 -4.67 -6.30 -9.26
CA SER A 102 -4.75 -4.99 -9.87
C SER A 102 -4.57 -5.09 -11.39
N PRO A 103 -5.42 -4.46 -12.22
CA PRO A 103 -5.25 -4.47 -13.67
C PRO A 103 -3.93 -3.85 -14.15
N VAL A 104 -3.34 -2.94 -13.36
CA VAL A 104 -2.05 -2.32 -13.70
C VAL A 104 -0.83 -3.17 -13.31
N LEU A 105 -1.04 -4.21 -12.49
CA LEU A 105 -0.04 -5.19 -12.06
C LEU A 105 -0.65 -6.60 -12.01
N PRO A 106 -1.07 -7.17 -13.17
CA PRO A 106 -1.83 -8.43 -13.22
C PRO A 106 -1.02 -9.65 -12.74
N ASP A 107 0.31 -9.57 -12.81
CA ASP A 107 1.22 -10.63 -12.39
C ASP A 107 1.48 -10.65 -10.88
N VAL A 108 1.13 -9.56 -10.18
CA VAL A 108 1.34 -9.43 -8.73
C VAL A 108 0.13 -10.01 -8.00
N PRO A 109 0.32 -11.02 -7.12
CA PRO A 109 -0.78 -11.60 -6.38
C PRO A 109 -1.35 -10.62 -5.36
N THR A 110 -2.55 -10.93 -4.87
CA THR A 110 -3.11 -10.33 -3.66
C THR A 110 -2.48 -10.97 -2.41
N PHE A 111 -2.61 -10.30 -1.27
CA PHE A 111 -2.30 -10.92 0.02
C PHE A 111 -3.12 -12.20 0.25
N THR A 112 -4.40 -12.19 -0.12
CA THR A 112 -5.30 -13.35 -0.03
C THR A 112 -4.80 -14.54 -0.85
N GLU A 113 -4.45 -14.35 -2.12
CA GLU A 113 -3.86 -15.41 -2.95
C GLU A 113 -2.53 -15.94 -2.39
N SER A 114 -1.81 -15.10 -1.64
CA SER A 114 -0.54 -15.46 -1.01
C SER A 114 -0.72 -16.12 0.37
N GLY A 115 -1.95 -16.43 0.79
CA GLY A 115 -2.25 -17.12 2.05
C GLY A 115 -2.46 -16.21 3.26
N TYR A 116 -2.54 -14.89 3.06
CA TYR A 116 -2.79 -13.92 4.13
C TYR A 116 -4.20 -13.36 3.96
N GLY A 117 -5.09 -13.55 4.93
CA GLY A 117 -6.50 -13.10 4.91
C GLY A 117 -6.68 -11.57 4.96
N ILE A 118 -5.82 -10.81 4.30
CA ILE A 118 -5.73 -9.36 4.31
C ILE A 118 -6.26 -8.86 2.98
N HIS A 119 -7.32 -8.09 3.04
CA HIS A 119 -7.84 -7.35 1.91
C HIS A 119 -8.46 -6.04 2.38
N GLY A 120 -8.50 -5.06 1.49
CA GLY A 120 -9.06 -3.75 1.75
C GLY A 120 -8.59 -2.74 0.72
N GLU A 121 -9.46 -1.78 0.44
CA GLU A 121 -9.22 -0.72 -0.52
C GLU A 121 -9.44 0.62 0.17
N GLY A 122 -8.52 1.56 -0.07
CA GLY A 122 -8.71 2.93 0.34
C GLY A 122 -9.71 3.60 -0.58
N TRP A 123 -10.62 4.38 -0.02
CA TRP A 123 -11.53 5.25 -0.75
C TRP A 123 -11.31 6.69 -0.32
N TYR A 124 -11.59 7.61 -1.23
CA TYR A 124 -11.59 9.04 -0.95
C TYR A 124 -13.02 9.53 -0.89
N GLY A 125 -13.31 10.40 0.07
CA GLY A 125 -14.59 11.06 0.23
C GLY A 125 -14.41 12.56 0.35
N ILE A 126 -15.48 13.29 0.07
CA ILE A 126 -15.57 14.73 0.30
C ILE A 126 -16.51 14.95 1.47
N TYR A 127 -16.10 15.82 2.39
CA TYR A 127 -16.86 16.17 3.58
C TYR A 127 -17.11 17.67 3.59
N ALA A 128 -18.26 18.08 4.14
CA ALA A 128 -18.62 19.47 4.33
C ALA A 128 -18.83 19.75 5.84
N PRO A 129 -18.72 21.00 6.32
CA PRO A 129 -19.02 21.35 7.70
C PRO A 129 -20.38 20.80 8.15
N ALA A 130 -20.49 20.37 9.42
CA ALA A 130 -21.68 19.66 9.91
C ALA A 130 -23.01 20.42 9.76
N ARG A 131 -22.98 21.76 9.63
CA ARG A 131 -24.16 22.62 9.44
C ARG A 131 -24.38 23.08 8.00
N THR A 132 -23.70 22.46 7.03
CA THR A 132 -23.94 22.72 5.60
C THR A 132 -25.38 22.32 5.27
N SER A 133 -26.13 23.19 4.58
CA SER A 133 -27.53 22.90 4.25
C SER A 133 -27.63 21.68 3.33
N ALA A 134 -28.74 20.94 3.44
CA ALA A 134 -29.00 19.77 2.60
C ALA A 134 -29.00 20.12 1.11
N GLU A 135 -29.43 21.33 0.74
CA GLU A 135 -29.39 21.83 -0.63
C GLU A 135 -27.96 21.94 -1.17
N VAL A 136 -27.03 22.52 -0.40
CA VAL A 136 -25.62 22.63 -0.81
C VAL A 136 -24.97 21.25 -0.90
N VAL A 137 -25.29 20.34 0.03
CA VAL A 137 -24.81 18.95 -0.04
C VAL A 137 -25.31 18.25 -1.31
N ALA A 138 -26.58 18.45 -1.68
CA ALA A 138 -27.15 17.88 -2.90
C ALA A 138 -26.48 18.43 -4.17
N GLN A 139 -26.25 19.74 -4.24
CA GLN A 139 -25.54 20.37 -5.36
C GLN A 139 -24.10 19.85 -5.49
N LEU A 140 -23.37 19.73 -4.37
CA LEU A 140 -22.02 19.14 -4.34
C LEU A 140 -22.03 17.68 -4.81
N ASN A 141 -22.98 16.87 -4.33
CA ASN A 141 -23.10 15.48 -4.74
C ASN A 141 -23.37 15.35 -6.24
N GLN A 142 -24.29 16.15 -6.78
CA GLN A 142 -24.61 16.15 -8.21
C GLN A 142 -23.40 16.55 -9.07
N ALA A 143 -22.70 17.62 -8.68
CA ALA A 143 -21.49 18.07 -9.38
C ALA A 143 -20.39 17.00 -9.37
N MET A 144 -20.18 16.34 -8.23
CA MET A 144 -19.22 15.24 -8.11
C MET A 144 -19.61 14.02 -8.95
N GLY A 145 -20.89 13.65 -8.98
CA GLY A 145 -21.41 12.58 -9.82
C GLY A 145 -21.17 12.85 -11.31
N LEU A 146 -21.40 14.09 -11.76
CA LEU A 146 -21.12 14.52 -13.13
C LEU A 146 -19.63 14.36 -13.46
N ILE A 147 -18.74 14.89 -12.62
CA ILE A 147 -17.28 14.80 -12.85
C ILE A 147 -16.81 13.34 -12.88
N ALA A 148 -17.33 12.50 -11.97
CA ALA A 148 -16.98 11.08 -11.93
C ALA A 148 -17.37 10.35 -13.23
N SER A 149 -18.49 10.73 -13.85
CA SER A 149 -18.97 10.12 -15.11
C SER A 149 -18.16 10.51 -16.35
N LEU A 150 -17.36 11.59 -16.28
CA LEU A 150 -16.53 12.06 -17.39
C LEU A 150 -15.27 11.21 -17.62
N ARG A 151 -14.89 10.35 -16.67
CA ARG A 151 -13.69 9.49 -16.75
C ARG A 151 -13.94 8.09 -17.34
N SER A 152 -15.14 7.83 -17.85
CA SER A 152 -15.54 6.56 -18.48
C SER A 152 -15.49 6.55 -20.01
N GLN A 153 -14.72 7.44 -20.63
CA GLN A 153 -14.36 7.42 -22.06
C GLN A 153 -12.85 7.47 -22.21
#